data_AF-A0A971DW42-F1
#
_entry.id   AF-A0A971DW42-F1
#
_cell.length_a   1.000
_cell.length_b   1.000
_cell.length_c   1.000
_cell.angle_alpha   90.00
_cell.angle_beta   90.00
_cell.angle_gamma   90.00
#
_symmetry.space_group_name_H-M   'P 1'
#
loop_
_entity.id
_entity.type
_entity.pdbx_description
1 polymer ?
#
loop_
_entity_poly.entity_id
_entity_poly.type
_entity_poly.pdbx_seq_one_letter_code
_entity_poly.pdbx_strand_id
1 'polypeptide(L)'
;MPHQALNDLISANKRLLALGLLLLMLFNIGLALLITRTYVRPVADALEYLKKPAQAVKTKIPEIDDLIEFLATQDKYSTIYLEKKELPTQKHLSMCREFVKNIQTLSPAERVVFDLYVQGYKAKEIAEILCLSINTIKTHNRRIYMKLNVTSRKELMLYIQMIKEADIPLIM
;
A
#
# COMPACT_ATOMS: atom_id res chain seq x y z
N MET A 1 71.90 -9.55 -21.74
CA MET A 1 70.49 -9.97 -21.88
C MET A 1 69.57 -8.85 -21.38
N PRO A 2 69.22 -7.85 -22.21
CA PRO A 2 68.47 -6.65 -21.78
C PRO A 2 66.97 -6.88 -21.53
N HIS A 3 66.41 -8.00 -21.97
CA HIS A 3 64.97 -8.30 -21.86
C HIS A 3 64.50 -8.67 -20.44
N GLN A 4 65.37 -9.24 -19.59
CA GLN A 4 65.02 -9.56 -18.19
C GLN A 4 64.86 -8.28 -17.35
N ALA A 5 65.82 -7.37 -17.43
CA ALA A 5 65.75 -6.08 -16.73
C ALA A 5 64.53 -5.25 -17.16
N LEU A 6 64.15 -5.30 -18.44
CA LEU A 6 62.95 -4.65 -18.96
C LEU A 6 61.66 -5.26 -18.39
N ASN A 7 61.57 -6.59 -18.31
CA ASN A 7 60.42 -7.28 -17.74
C ASN A 7 60.27 -7.02 -16.23
N ASP A 8 61.39 -6.93 -15.51
CA ASP A 8 61.39 -6.62 -14.07
C ASP A 8 60.86 -5.20 -13.81
N LEU A 9 61.29 -4.21 -14.61
CA LEU A 9 60.77 -2.83 -14.56
C LEU A 9 59.27 -2.76 -14.87
N ILE A 10 58.80 -3.50 -15.88
CA ILE A 10 57.38 -3.54 -16.24
C ILE A 10 56.54 -4.21 -15.14
N SER A 11 57.05 -5.27 -14.51
CA SER A 11 56.35 -5.99 -13.44
C SER A 11 56.21 -5.14 -12.16
N ALA A 12 57.22 -4.33 -11.83
CA ALA A 12 57.18 -3.38 -10.73
C ALA A 12 56.10 -2.29 -10.93
N ASN A 13 56.02 -1.70 -12.13
CA ASN A 13 54.97 -0.71 -12.45
C ASN A 13 53.57 -1.32 -12.43
N LYS A 14 53.39 -2.55 -12.91
CA LYS A 14 52.10 -3.27 -12.84
C LYS A 14 51.65 -3.50 -11.39
N ARG A 15 52.58 -3.85 -10.49
CA ARG A 15 52.29 -4.00 -9.06
C ARG A 15 51.90 -2.68 -8.41
N LEU A 16 52.59 -1.59 -8.74
CA LEU A 16 52.25 -0.25 -8.25
C LEU A 16 50.85 0.19 -8.71
N LEU A 17 50.52 -0.02 -9.99
CA LEU A 17 49.18 0.24 -10.53
C LEU A 17 48.10 -0.61 -9.85
N ALA A 18 48.36 -1.90 -9.64
CA ALA A 18 47.43 -2.80 -8.95
C ALA A 18 47.17 -2.37 -7.50
N LEU A 19 48.23 -1.98 -6.77
CA LEU A 19 48.09 -1.44 -5.41
C LEU A 19 47.29 -0.14 -5.38
N GLY A 20 47.52 0.76 -6.35
CA GLY A 20 46.76 2.00 -6.49
C GLY A 20 45.27 1.76 -6.74
N LEU A 21 44.92 0.81 -7.61
CA LEU A 21 43.53 0.42 -7.87
C LEU A 21 42.86 -0.20 -6.63
N LEU A 22 43.61 -1.01 -5.87
CA LEU A 22 43.11 -1.61 -4.63
C LEU A 22 42.86 -0.54 -3.56
N LEU A 23 43.76 0.43 -3.44
CA LEU A 23 43.59 1.61 -2.57
C LEU A 23 42.36 2.43 -2.98
N LEU A 24 42.17 2.68 -4.27
CA LEU A 24 41.01 3.40 -4.80
C LEU A 24 39.71 2.64 -4.56
N MET A 25 39.71 1.32 -4.70
CA MET A 25 38.56 0.47 -4.39
C MET A 25 38.19 0.55 -2.90
N LEU A 26 39.19 0.43 -2.01
CA LEU A 26 38.97 0.55 -0.56
C LEU A 26 38.50 1.94 -0.17
N PHE A 27 39.02 2.99 -0.82
CA PHE A 27 38.58 4.36 -0.62
C PHE A 27 37.11 4.54 -1.02
N ASN A 28 36.69 4.01 -2.18
CA ASN A 28 35.30 4.05 -2.62
C ASN A 28 34.37 3.27 -1.69
N ILE A 29 34.79 2.10 -1.20
CA ILE A 29 34.02 1.32 -0.21
C ILE A 29 33.90 2.11 1.10
N GLY A 30 34.97 2.73 1.57
CA GLY A 30 34.96 3.61 2.73
C GLY A 30 34.01 4.78 2.54
N LEU A 31 34.07 5.46 1.39
CA LEU A 31 33.19 6.57 1.04
C LEU A 31 31.72 6.13 0.99
N ALA A 32 31.42 4.97 0.40
CA ALA A 32 30.08 4.41 0.37
C ALA A 32 29.54 4.10 1.78
N LEU A 33 30.38 3.56 2.67
CA LEU A 33 30.03 3.32 4.07
C LEU A 33 29.86 4.62 4.87
N LEU A 34 30.67 5.64 4.59
CA LEU A 34 30.50 6.98 5.16
C LEU A 34 29.18 7.60 4.73
N ILE A 35 28.85 7.60 3.43
CA ILE A 35 27.58 8.12 2.90
C ILE A 35 26.40 7.35 3.51
N THR A 36 26.49 6.03 3.60
CA THR A 36 25.45 5.22 4.24
C THR A 36 25.26 5.62 5.71
N ARG A 37 26.34 5.87 6.44
CA ARG A 37 26.25 6.28 7.85
C ARG A 37 25.78 7.72 8.04
N THR A 38 26.17 8.65 7.17
CA THR A 38 25.83 10.08 7.30
C THR A 38 24.47 10.43 6.72
N TYR A 39 23.97 9.72 5.71
CA TYR A 39 22.72 10.05 5.03
C TYR A 39 21.64 9.00 5.22
N VAL A 40 21.95 7.70 5.11
CA VAL A 40 20.90 6.67 5.16
C VAL A 40 20.34 6.50 6.57
N ARG A 41 21.18 6.55 7.61
CA ARG A 41 20.73 6.47 9.01
C ARG A 41 19.79 7.61 9.43
N PRO A 42 20.16 8.90 9.30
CA PRO A 42 19.24 9.97 9.71
C PRO A 42 17.96 10.03 8.87
N VAL A 43 18.02 9.62 7.60
CA VAL A 43 16.81 9.51 6.77
C VAL A 43 15.90 8.37 7.25
N ALA A 44 16.47 7.22 7.62
CA ALA A 44 15.72 6.11 8.20
C ALA A 44 15.11 6.48 9.56
N ASP A 45 15.88 7.14 10.43
CA ASP A 45 15.42 7.61 11.74
C ASP A 45 14.33 8.69 11.58
N ALA A 46 14.47 9.61 10.62
CA ALA A 46 13.46 10.61 10.30
C ALA A 46 12.17 9.97 9.74
N LEU A 47 12.29 8.94 8.90
CA LEU A 47 11.16 8.17 8.40
C LEU A 47 10.43 7.44 9.55
N GLU A 48 11.19 6.87 10.50
CA GLU A 48 10.63 6.24 11.69
C GLU A 48 9.92 7.25 12.60
N TYR A 49 10.46 8.47 12.71
CA TYR A 49 9.80 9.56 13.42
C TYR A 49 8.49 9.99 12.75
N LEU A 50 8.44 10.05 11.42
CA LEU A 50 7.21 10.32 10.67
C LEU A 50 6.19 9.17 10.74
N LYS A 51 6.67 7.93 10.93
CA LYS A 51 5.84 6.75 11.13
C LYS A 51 5.15 6.75 12.49
N LYS A 52 5.75 7.39 13.50
CA LYS A 52 5.05 7.68 14.75
C LYS A 52 4.10 8.85 14.45
N PRO A 53 2.77 8.65 14.48
CA PRO A 53 1.83 9.71 14.14
C PRO A 53 2.20 10.90 15.00
N ALA A 54 2.54 12.00 14.30
CA ALA A 54 3.03 13.23 14.84
C ALA A 54 2.38 13.46 16.21
N GLN A 55 3.21 13.52 17.25
CA GLN A 55 2.81 14.02 18.55
C GLN A 55 1.92 15.24 18.29
N ALA A 56 0.63 15.09 18.57
CA ALA A 56 -0.39 16.07 18.23
C ALA A 56 0.06 17.42 18.78
N VAL A 57 0.57 18.28 17.89
CA VAL A 57 0.90 19.66 18.23
C VAL A 57 -0.44 20.32 18.49
N LYS A 58 -0.83 20.40 19.76
CA LYS A 58 -2.03 21.10 20.18
C LYS A 58 -1.85 22.57 19.87
N THR A 59 -2.48 23.00 18.80
CA THR A 59 -2.63 24.41 18.48
C THR A 59 -3.68 24.97 19.45
N LYS A 60 -3.52 26.21 19.94
CA LYS A 60 -4.51 26.82 20.86
C LYS A 60 -5.82 27.22 20.15
N ILE A 61 -6.10 26.63 19.00
CA ILE A 61 -7.19 26.94 18.10
C ILE A 61 -7.99 25.64 17.94
N PRO A 62 -9.19 25.53 18.56
CA PRO A 62 -9.92 24.27 18.66
C PRO A 62 -10.30 23.68 17.31
N GLU A 63 -10.55 24.50 16.30
CA GLU A 63 -10.91 24.06 14.95
C GLU A 63 -9.74 23.36 14.25
N ILE A 64 -8.50 23.81 14.52
CA ILE A 64 -7.30 23.21 13.94
C ILE A 64 -6.98 21.90 14.66
N ASP A 65 -7.18 21.83 15.98
CA ASP A 65 -7.00 20.61 16.75
C ASP A 65 -8.03 19.52 16.38
N ASP A 66 -9.29 19.89 16.21
CA ASP A 66 -10.35 18.98 15.73
C ASP A 66 -10.06 18.47 14.32
N LEU A 67 -9.55 19.35 13.45
CA LEU A 67 -9.15 18.97 12.09
C LEU A 67 -7.93 18.04 12.12
N ILE A 68 -6.93 18.30 12.98
CA ILE A 68 -5.77 17.43 13.16
C ILE A 68 -6.20 16.07 13.72
N GLU A 69 -7.15 16.02 14.66
CA GLU A 69 -7.69 14.77 15.21
C GLU A 69 -8.51 13.98 14.19
N PHE A 70 -9.32 14.67 13.39
CA PHE A 70 -10.08 14.08 12.29
C PHE A 70 -9.16 13.50 11.21
N LEU A 71 -8.16 14.27 10.79
CA LEU A 71 -7.17 13.84 9.79
C LEU A 71 -6.28 12.72 10.35
N ALA A 72 -5.87 12.78 11.62
CA ALA A 72 -5.14 11.71 12.28
C ALA A 72 -5.98 10.42 12.37
N THR A 73 -7.31 10.53 12.53
CA THR A 73 -8.21 9.36 12.51
C THR A 73 -8.34 8.77 11.10
N GLN A 74 -8.42 9.63 10.07
CA GLN A 74 -8.49 9.21 8.67
C GLN A 74 -7.17 8.59 8.20
N ASP A 75 -6.05 9.19 8.59
CA ASP A 75 -4.72 8.72 8.23
C ASP A 75 -4.30 7.52 9.06
N LYS A 76 -4.79 7.34 10.31
CA LYS A 76 -4.68 6.09 11.06
C LYS A 76 -5.42 4.94 10.36
N TYR A 77 -6.56 5.22 9.73
CA TYR A 77 -7.22 4.24 8.84
C TYR A 77 -6.32 3.92 7.65
N SER A 78 -5.80 4.93 6.94
CA SER A 78 -4.90 4.79 5.78
C SER A 78 -3.58 4.06 6.12
N THR A 79 -2.91 4.44 7.22
CA THR A 79 -1.66 3.85 7.72
C THR A 79 -1.87 2.47 8.34
N ILE A 80 -3.02 2.13 8.92
CA ILE A 80 -3.34 0.74 9.26
C ILE A 80 -3.39 -0.14 7.99
N TYR A 81 -3.81 0.40 6.84
CA TYR A 81 -3.79 -0.33 5.56
C TYR A 81 -2.41 -0.30 4.87
N LEU A 82 -1.60 0.75 5.05
CA LEU A 82 -0.25 0.88 4.44
C LEU A 82 0.88 0.27 5.29
N GLU A 83 0.78 0.24 6.62
CA GLU A 83 1.73 -0.43 7.52
C GLU A 83 1.58 -1.96 7.44
N LYS A 84 0.41 -2.45 6.99
CA LYS A 84 0.15 -3.84 6.64
C LYS A 84 0.69 -4.23 5.23
N LYS A 85 1.70 -3.50 4.74
CA LYS A 85 2.38 -3.79 3.47
C LYS A 85 3.52 -4.79 3.61
N GLU A 86 3.90 -5.19 4.84
CA GLU A 86 4.80 -6.32 5.06
C GLU A 86 4.09 -7.45 5.85
N LEU A 87 3.44 -8.34 5.07
CA LEU A 87 3.09 -9.76 5.32
C LEU A 87 1.76 -10.11 6.08
N PRO A 88 0.98 -11.15 5.66
CA PRO A 88 1.05 -11.99 4.45
C PRO A 88 -0.12 -11.74 3.48
N THR A 89 0.21 -11.69 2.20
CA THR A 89 -0.69 -11.79 1.02
C THR A 89 -1.80 -12.84 1.18
N GLN A 90 -1.57 -13.87 2.01
CA GLN A 90 -2.48 -14.98 2.27
C GLN A 90 -3.81 -14.60 2.95
N LYS A 91 -3.81 -13.65 3.91
CA LYS A 91 -5.04 -13.30 4.68
C LYS A 91 -5.99 -12.39 3.89
N HIS A 92 -5.46 -11.52 3.06
CA HIS A 92 -6.27 -10.67 2.17
C HIS A 92 -6.84 -11.49 1.01
N LEU A 93 -6.07 -12.46 0.47
CA LEU A 93 -6.59 -13.41 -0.51
C LEU A 93 -7.71 -14.29 0.05
N SER A 94 -7.60 -14.74 1.30
CA SER A 94 -8.64 -15.55 1.94
C SER A 94 -9.94 -14.76 2.15
N MET A 95 -9.86 -13.49 2.56
CA MET A 95 -11.02 -12.61 2.69
C MET A 95 -11.66 -12.30 1.33
N CYS A 96 -10.86 -12.01 0.30
CA CYS A 96 -11.39 -11.78 -1.06
C CYS A 96 -12.03 -13.04 -1.63
N ARG A 97 -11.45 -14.22 -1.40
CA ARG A 97 -12.00 -15.50 -1.83
C ARG A 97 -13.33 -15.82 -1.14
N GLU A 98 -13.43 -15.59 0.16
CA GLU A 98 -14.67 -15.77 0.90
C GLU A 98 -15.75 -14.78 0.45
N PHE A 99 -15.37 -13.53 0.19
CA PHE A 99 -16.27 -12.53 -0.39
C PHE A 99 -16.80 -12.96 -1.76
N VAL A 100 -15.94 -13.42 -2.68
CA VAL A 100 -16.34 -13.94 -4.00
C VAL A 100 -17.27 -15.15 -3.88
N LYS A 101 -17.01 -16.05 -2.91
CA LYS A 101 -17.91 -17.17 -2.62
C LYS A 101 -19.28 -16.68 -2.13
N ASN A 102 -19.31 -15.69 -1.25
CA ASN A 102 -20.54 -15.15 -0.68
C ASN A 102 -21.38 -14.39 -1.71
N ILE A 103 -20.76 -13.77 -2.74
CA ILE A 103 -21.48 -13.16 -3.86
C ILE A 103 -22.39 -14.16 -4.57
N GLN A 104 -21.99 -15.44 -4.66
CA GLN A 104 -22.80 -16.49 -5.28
C GLN A 104 -24.07 -16.83 -4.47
N THR A 105 -24.14 -16.42 -3.19
CA THR A 105 -25.31 -16.63 -2.31
C THR A 105 -26.35 -15.50 -2.39
N LEU A 106 -26.05 -14.43 -3.14
CA LEU A 106 -27.00 -13.35 -3.39
C LEU A 106 -28.19 -13.87 -4.21
N SER A 107 -29.39 -13.45 -3.81
CA SER A 107 -30.59 -13.70 -4.61
C SER A 107 -30.53 -12.89 -5.91
N PRO A 108 -31.31 -13.25 -6.95
CA PRO A 108 -31.30 -12.53 -8.22
C PRO A 108 -31.52 -11.02 -8.05
N ALA A 109 -32.46 -10.61 -7.19
CA ALA A 109 -32.73 -9.20 -6.92
C ALA A 109 -31.57 -8.49 -6.20
N GLU A 110 -30.92 -9.16 -5.25
CA GLU A 110 -29.75 -8.61 -4.54
C GLU A 110 -28.54 -8.49 -5.46
N ARG A 111 -28.37 -9.44 -6.39
CA ARG A 111 -27.28 -9.44 -7.35
C ARG A 111 -27.39 -8.28 -8.33
N VAL A 112 -28.59 -7.99 -8.83
CA VAL A 112 -28.83 -6.81 -9.68
C VAL A 112 -28.43 -5.52 -8.96
N VAL A 113 -28.79 -5.37 -7.68
CA VAL A 113 -28.38 -4.21 -6.87
C VAL A 113 -26.85 -4.18 -6.68
N PHE A 114 -26.23 -5.32 -6.41
CA PHE A 114 -24.78 -5.44 -6.28
C PHE A 114 -24.02 -5.09 -7.57
N ASP A 115 -24.49 -5.56 -8.72
CA ASP A 115 -23.85 -5.31 -10.02
C ASP A 115 -23.88 -3.81 -10.36
N LEU A 116 -24.94 -3.10 -9.98
CA LEU A 116 -24.98 -1.64 -10.11
C LEU A 116 -23.97 -0.94 -9.18
N TYR A 117 -23.67 -1.50 -8.00
CA TYR A 117 -22.57 -1.01 -7.18
C TYR A 117 -21.20 -1.26 -7.82
N VAL A 118 -21.01 -2.42 -8.47
CA VAL A 118 -19.78 -2.72 -9.21
C VAL A 118 -19.56 -1.73 -10.37
N GLN A 119 -20.65 -1.28 -10.99
CA GLN A 119 -20.64 -0.23 -12.02
C GLN A 119 -20.41 1.18 -11.46
N GLY A 120 -20.46 1.36 -10.13
CA GLY A 120 -20.15 2.62 -9.46
C GLY A 120 -21.37 3.48 -9.09
N TYR A 121 -22.59 2.99 -9.29
CA TYR A 121 -23.80 3.74 -8.96
C TYR A 121 -24.00 3.90 -7.45
N LYS A 122 -24.65 4.99 -7.07
CA LYS A 122 -25.06 5.31 -5.70
C LYS A 122 -26.44 4.74 -5.41
N ALA A 123 -26.76 4.55 -4.13
CA ALA A 123 -28.05 3.99 -3.72
C ALA A 123 -29.29 4.74 -4.26
N LYS A 124 -29.17 6.07 -4.46
CA LYS A 124 -30.24 6.89 -5.06
C LYS A 124 -30.40 6.59 -6.56
N GLU A 125 -29.29 6.55 -7.29
CA GLU A 125 -29.27 6.23 -8.72
C GLU A 125 -29.76 4.80 -8.97
N ILE A 126 -29.37 3.85 -8.12
CA ILE A 126 -29.87 2.46 -8.18
C ILE A 126 -31.38 2.40 -7.96
N ALA A 127 -31.92 3.20 -7.04
CA ALA A 127 -33.35 3.27 -6.80
C ALA A 127 -34.09 3.76 -8.05
N GLU A 128 -33.54 4.77 -8.73
CA GLU A 128 -34.09 5.32 -9.98
C GLU A 128 -34.00 4.30 -11.13
N ILE A 129 -32.85 3.66 -11.32
CA ILE A 129 -32.62 2.66 -12.39
C ILE A 129 -33.55 1.46 -12.25
N LEU A 130 -33.77 0.99 -11.02
CA LEU A 130 -34.65 -0.16 -10.75
C LEU A 130 -36.11 0.23 -10.57
N CYS A 131 -36.45 1.52 -10.68
CA CYS A 131 -37.79 2.05 -10.37
C CYS A 131 -38.30 1.61 -8.99
N LEU A 132 -37.42 1.57 -7.99
CA LEU A 132 -37.70 1.15 -6.61
C LEU A 132 -37.61 2.34 -5.64
N SER A 133 -38.27 2.21 -4.49
CA SER A 133 -38.10 3.19 -3.42
C SER A 133 -36.71 3.09 -2.78
N ILE A 134 -36.19 4.20 -2.25
CA ILE A 134 -34.93 4.21 -1.50
C ILE A 134 -34.97 3.28 -0.26
N ASN A 135 -36.15 3.08 0.32
CA ASN A 135 -36.35 2.16 1.46
C ASN A 135 -36.23 0.69 1.03
N THR A 136 -36.66 0.37 -0.18
CA THR A 136 -36.45 -0.95 -0.79
C THR A 136 -34.96 -1.20 -1.00
N ILE A 137 -34.22 -0.22 -1.54
CA ILE A 137 -32.76 -0.33 -1.70
C ILE A 137 -32.06 -0.49 -0.35
N LYS A 138 -32.46 0.24 0.70
CA LYS A 138 -31.91 0.03 2.07
C LYS A 138 -32.14 -1.40 2.57
N THR A 139 -33.31 -1.98 2.28
CA THR A 139 -33.62 -3.36 2.65
C THR A 139 -32.73 -4.36 1.91
N HIS A 140 -32.57 -4.20 0.59
CA HIS A 140 -31.63 -5.01 -0.19
C HIS A 140 -30.20 -4.87 0.32
N ASN A 141 -29.75 -3.64 0.59
CA ASN A 141 -28.40 -3.37 1.11
C ASN A 141 -28.15 -4.07 2.44
N ARG A 142 -29.10 -4.04 3.38
CA ARG A 142 -28.96 -4.75 4.66
C ARG A 142 -28.76 -6.26 4.45
N ARG A 143 -29.50 -6.86 3.51
CA ARG A 143 -29.37 -8.29 3.20
C ARG A 143 -28.06 -8.60 2.49
N ILE A 144 -27.66 -7.76 1.54
CA ILE A 144 -26.36 -7.85 0.84
C ILE A 144 -25.22 -7.78 1.87
N TYR A 145 -25.25 -6.80 2.76
CA TYR A 145 -24.26 -6.63 3.83
C TYR A 145 -24.18 -7.86 4.74
N MET A 146 -25.32 -8.41 5.17
CA MET A 146 -25.33 -9.65 5.94
C MET A 146 -24.75 -10.84 5.17
N LYS A 147 -25.12 -11.01 3.89
CA LYS A 147 -24.67 -12.15 3.08
C LYS A 147 -23.19 -12.06 2.72
N LEU A 148 -22.70 -10.86 2.42
CA LEU A 148 -21.31 -10.60 2.07
C LEU A 148 -20.42 -10.43 3.31
N ASN A 149 -20.99 -10.46 4.52
CA ASN A 149 -20.32 -10.21 5.79
C ASN A 149 -19.59 -8.85 5.82
N VAL A 150 -20.28 -7.82 5.31
CA VAL A 150 -19.79 -6.45 5.23
C VAL A 150 -20.63 -5.57 6.14
N THR A 151 -20.01 -4.60 6.82
CA THR A 151 -20.69 -3.73 7.78
C THR A 151 -21.09 -2.36 7.20
N SER A 152 -20.45 -1.93 6.11
CA SER A 152 -20.66 -0.60 5.54
C SER A 152 -20.55 -0.54 4.02
N ARG A 153 -21.14 0.50 3.42
CA ARG A 153 -20.96 0.80 1.99
C ARG A 153 -19.49 0.99 1.64
N LYS A 154 -18.71 1.68 2.49
CA LYS A 154 -17.29 1.94 2.22
C LYS A 154 -16.51 0.63 2.13
N GLU A 155 -16.78 -0.29 3.05
CA GLU A 155 -16.18 -1.62 3.06
C GLU A 155 -16.61 -2.44 1.83
N LEU A 156 -17.89 -2.38 1.42
CA LEU A 156 -18.35 -3.03 0.18
C LEU A 156 -17.58 -2.52 -1.05
N MET A 157 -17.46 -1.19 -1.19
CA MET A 157 -16.74 -0.58 -2.30
C MET A 157 -15.25 -0.93 -2.27
N LEU A 158 -14.65 -1.06 -1.09
CA LEU A 158 -13.25 -1.47 -0.95
C LEU A 158 -13.04 -2.90 -1.47
N TYR A 159 -13.90 -3.85 -1.08
CA TYR A 159 -13.83 -5.22 -1.60
C TYR A 159 -13.99 -5.25 -3.13
N ILE A 160 -14.96 -4.51 -3.67
CA ILE A 160 -15.15 -4.39 -5.12
C ILE A 160 -13.88 -3.86 -5.80
N GLN A 161 -13.29 -2.78 -5.26
CA GLN A 161 -12.08 -2.17 -5.82
C GLN A 161 -10.88 -3.14 -5.79
N MET A 162 -10.65 -3.80 -4.64
CA MET A 162 -9.57 -4.77 -4.50
C MET A 162 -9.69 -5.93 -5.47
N ILE A 163 -10.91 -6.44 -5.69
CA ILE A 163 -11.17 -7.57 -6.60
C ILE A 163 -11.04 -7.13 -8.06
N LYS A 164 -11.46 -5.90 -8.39
CA LYS A 164 -11.29 -5.29 -9.72
C LYS A 164 -9.82 -5.08 -10.07
N GLU A 165 -9.00 -4.65 -9.12
CA GLU A 165 -7.54 -4.52 -9.29
C GLU A 165 -6.84 -5.87 -9.43
N ALA A 166 -7.39 -6.93 -8.83
CA ALA A 166 -6.88 -8.30 -8.93
C ALA A 166 -7.31 -9.04 -10.22
N ASP A 167 -8.01 -8.36 -11.14
CA ASP A 167 -8.57 -8.93 -12.39
C ASP A 167 -9.44 -10.18 -12.18
N ILE A 168 -10.12 -10.27 -11.03
CA ILE A 168 -11.04 -11.36 -10.72
C ILE A 168 -12.43 -10.97 -11.26
N PRO A 169 -13.04 -11.77 -12.15
CA PRO A 169 -14.34 -11.44 -12.73
C PRO A 169 -15.45 -11.48 -11.67
N LEU A 170 -16.07 -10.32 -11.44
CA LEU A 170 -17.24 -10.15 -10.56
C LEU A 170 -18.57 -10.26 -11.31
N ILE A 171 -18.54 -10.07 -12.63
CA ILE A 171 -19.72 -10.11 -13.51
C ILE A 171 -19.75 -11.49 -14.17
N MET A 172 -20.88 -12.17 -14.06
CA MET A 172 -21.11 -13.50 -14.65
C MET A 172 -22.48 -13.52 -15.31
#